data_AF-E9EC27-F1
#
_entry.id   AF-E9EC27-F1
#
_cell.length_a   1.000
_cell.length_b   1.000
_cell.length_c   1.000
_cell.angle_alpha   90.00
_cell.angle_beta   90.00
_cell.angle_gamma   90.00
#
_symmetry.space_group_name_H-M   'P 1'
#
loop_
_entity.id
_entity.type
_entity.pdbx_description
1 polymer ?
#
loop_
_entity_poly.entity_id
_entity_poly.type
_entity_poly.pdbx_seq_one_letter_code
_entity_poly.pdbx_strand_id
1 'polypeptide(L)'
;MPSVPGEHTGILREENIALRQILGYRLESLHPAPPYSPPPISHYIPGTHIKDVLLVAVDVDTGGGYEVISPGQSFHIGVSIFDTRRLTTQLRDPGAAITSHQFINTDSRPCKWAAKSFLFGDTERIALPEFTTRFAHLTAGRAYVLVAHGTREEVKFLNNLDPGIASRAAYIVDTVKAAQYPLQLYYRYSIEKLLDEFAIPYANLHAAGNDAHFALKALLMIAVRDGRMAPETAAANEELFRTLDAIAHAPVALPVWIEKPADPKPKKTKLGIKVKRRLKKARREARRIFPELPYCEDLNDDGSFSGMT
;
A
#
# COMPACT_ATOMS: atom_id res chain seq x y z
N MET A 1 18.17 -35.51 2.02
CA MET A 1 17.34 -34.55 1.24
C MET A 1 16.20 -34.14 2.15
N PRO A 2 16.08 -32.87 2.59
CA PRO A 2 14.85 -32.44 3.24
C PRO A 2 13.70 -32.62 2.25
N SER A 3 12.63 -33.29 2.70
CA SER A 3 11.41 -33.52 1.94
C SER A 3 10.85 -32.20 1.41
N VAL A 4 10.54 -32.14 0.12
CA VAL A 4 9.77 -31.03 -0.46
C VAL A 4 8.49 -30.90 0.37
N PRO A 5 8.20 -29.74 0.97
CA PRO A 5 6.93 -29.52 1.67
C PRO A 5 5.80 -29.85 0.70
N GLY A 6 4.82 -30.65 1.11
CA GLY A 6 3.64 -30.94 0.29
C GLY A 6 2.91 -29.66 -0.12
N GLU A 7 2.00 -29.76 -1.10
CA GLU A 7 1.17 -28.63 -1.54
C GLU A 7 0.48 -27.98 -0.34
N HIS A 8 0.81 -26.72 -0.07
CA HIS A 8 0.27 -25.99 1.06
C HIS A 8 -1.12 -25.49 0.69
N THR A 9 -2.16 -25.85 1.42
CA THR A 9 -3.55 -25.49 1.06
C THR A 9 -3.93 -24.04 1.39
N GLY A 10 -2.98 -23.23 1.87
CA GLY A 10 -3.25 -21.91 2.45
C GLY A 10 -3.94 -22.02 3.82
N ILE A 11 -4.09 -20.88 4.50
CA ILE A 11 -4.79 -20.80 5.79
C ILE A 11 -5.97 -19.84 5.61
N LEU A 12 -7.20 -20.32 5.71
CA LEU A 12 -8.40 -19.47 5.71
C LEU A 12 -8.34 -18.52 6.91
N ARG A 13 -8.38 -17.22 6.66
CA ARG A 13 -8.30 -16.19 7.69
C ARG A 13 -9.62 -15.42 7.83
N GLU A 14 -9.72 -14.67 8.92
CA GLU A 14 -10.83 -13.74 9.16
C GLU A 14 -10.95 -12.69 8.05
N GLU A 15 -9.84 -12.27 7.45
CA GLU A 15 -9.87 -11.33 6.32
C GLU A 15 -10.65 -11.90 5.12
N ASN A 16 -10.53 -13.20 4.84
CA ASN A 16 -11.30 -13.85 3.78
C ASN A 16 -12.80 -13.92 4.12
N ILE A 17 -13.11 -14.24 5.38
CA ILE A 17 -14.49 -14.28 5.90
C ILE A 17 -15.13 -12.88 5.79
N ALA A 18 -14.41 -11.83 6.20
CA ALA A 18 -14.84 -10.46 6.08
C ALA A 18 -15.06 -10.05 4.62
N LEU A 19 -14.16 -10.41 3.70
CA LEU A 19 -14.33 -10.12 2.28
C LEU A 19 -15.57 -10.78 1.67
N ARG A 20 -15.81 -12.06 1.99
CA ARG A 20 -17.03 -12.78 1.59
C ARG A 20 -18.29 -12.07 2.08
N GLN A 21 -18.27 -11.60 3.33
CA GLN A 21 -19.39 -10.82 3.89
C GLN A 21 -19.56 -9.45 3.23
N ILE A 22 -18.47 -8.73 2.97
CA ILE A 22 -18.50 -7.39 2.36
C ILE A 22 -19.03 -7.46 0.94
N LEU A 23 -18.53 -8.42 0.16
CA LEU A 23 -18.82 -8.51 -1.28
C LEU A 23 -19.98 -9.46 -1.59
N GLY A 24 -20.52 -10.15 -0.60
CA GLY A 24 -21.74 -10.96 -0.75
C GLY A 24 -21.54 -12.28 -1.49
N TYR A 25 -20.31 -12.77 -1.64
CA TYR A 25 -20.00 -14.03 -2.31
C TYR A 25 -19.68 -15.13 -1.31
N ARG A 26 -19.97 -16.39 -1.67
CA ARG A 26 -19.73 -17.58 -0.84
C ARG A 26 -20.27 -17.46 0.59
N LEU A 27 -21.44 -16.85 0.76
CA LEU A 27 -22.05 -16.62 2.08
C LEU A 27 -22.41 -17.93 2.78
N GLU A 28 -22.71 -18.98 2.02
CA GLU A 28 -22.91 -20.34 2.52
C GLU A 28 -21.66 -20.91 3.19
N SER A 29 -20.45 -20.47 2.81
CA SER A 29 -19.22 -20.89 3.49
C SER A 29 -19.02 -20.24 4.86
N LEU A 30 -19.87 -19.26 5.23
CA LEU A 30 -19.82 -18.55 6.51
C LEU A 30 -20.61 -19.27 7.61
N HIS A 31 -20.95 -20.55 7.43
CA HIS A 31 -21.65 -21.30 8.46
C HIS A 31 -20.91 -21.19 9.80
N PRO A 32 -21.62 -20.91 10.90
CA PRO A 32 -21.03 -20.54 12.18
C PRO A 32 -20.29 -21.72 12.77
N ALA A 33 -19.00 -21.82 12.49
CA ALA A 33 -18.08 -22.61 13.30
C ALA A 33 -17.43 -21.64 14.30
N PRO A 34 -17.74 -21.75 15.61
CA PRO A 34 -16.99 -21.04 16.63
C PRO A 34 -15.49 -21.27 16.43
N PRO A 35 -14.62 -20.25 16.58
CA PRO A 35 -14.89 -18.93 17.17
C PRO A 35 -15.22 -17.80 16.17
N TYR A 36 -15.45 -18.08 14.89
CA TYR A 36 -15.49 -17.07 13.84
C TYR A 36 -16.87 -16.41 13.70
N SER A 37 -17.17 -15.47 14.60
CA SER A 37 -18.28 -14.52 14.45
C SER A 37 -17.73 -13.16 14.01
N PRO A 38 -17.56 -12.92 12.70
CA PRO A 38 -17.10 -11.63 12.22
C PRO A 38 -18.05 -10.51 12.67
N PRO A 39 -17.52 -9.33 13.03
CA PRO A 39 -18.35 -8.23 13.51
C PRO A 39 -19.31 -7.75 12.42
N PRO A 40 -20.49 -7.20 12.78
CA PRO A 40 -21.38 -6.59 11.80
C PRO A 40 -20.69 -5.38 11.14
N ILE A 41 -20.36 -5.50 9.85
CA ILE A 41 -19.59 -4.47 9.12
C ILE A 41 -20.46 -3.27 8.71
N SER A 42 -21.63 -3.53 8.12
CA SER A 42 -22.60 -2.51 7.69
C SER A 42 -23.91 -3.18 7.25
N HIS A 43 -24.86 -2.36 6.79
CA HIS A 43 -26.06 -2.81 6.07
C HIS A 43 -25.72 -3.22 4.63
N TYR A 44 -26.64 -3.94 3.98
CA TYR A 44 -26.51 -4.30 2.57
C TYR A 44 -27.01 -3.16 1.66
N ILE A 45 -26.41 -3.02 0.48
CA ILE A 45 -26.94 -2.16 -0.57
C ILE A 45 -28.28 -2.76 -1.04
N PRO A 46 -29.37 -1.97 -1.14
CA PRO A 46 -30.69 -2.48 -1.50
C PRO A 46 -30.69 -3.36 -2.75
N GLY A 47 -31.32 -4.54 -2.65
CA GLY A 47 -31.41 -5.50 -3.75
C GLY A 47 -30.15 -6.34 -4.00
N THR A 48 -29.13 -6.25 -3.14
CA THR A 48 -27.88 -7.00 -3.29
C THR A 48 -27.43 -7.66 -1.98
N HIS A 49 -26.42 -8.53 -2.07
CA HIS A 49 -25.70 -9.06 -0.91
C HIS A 49 -24.39 -8.32 -0.60
N ILE A 50 -24.12 -7.20 -1.27
CA ILE A 50 -22.93 -6.39 -1.06
C ILE A 50 -23.19 -5.42 0.10
N LYS A 51 -22.23 -5.29 1.01
CA LYS A 51 -22.27 -4.32 2.12
C LYS A 51 -22.04 -2.92 1.62
N ASP A 52 -22.83 -1.97 2.12
CA ASP A 52 -22.67 -0.56 1.85
C ASP A 52 -21.54 0.01 2.71
N VAL A 53 -20.31 -0.06 2.18
CA VAL A 53 -19.08 0.43 2.83
C VAL A 53 -18.10 1.05 1.84
N LEU A 54 -17.16 1.84 2.37
CA LEU A 54 -15.94 2.22 1.69
C LEU A 54 -14.82 1.23 2.04
N LEU A 55 -14.11 0.71 1.03
CA LEU A 55 -12.81 0.08 1.25
C LEU A 55 -11.74 1.17 1.17
N VAL A 56 -11.07 1.46 2.28
CA VAL A 56 -10.11 2.55 2.42
C VAL A 56 -8.73 1.97 2.65
N ALA A 57 -7.94 1.87 1.58
CA ALA A 57 -6.55 1.48 1.71
C ALA A 57 -5.68 2.65 2.17
N VAL A 58 -4.81 2.36 3.13
CA VAL A 58 -3.83 3.30 3.65
C VAL A 58 -2.45 2.66 3.53
N ASP A 59 -1.49 3.45 3.07
CA ASP A 59 -0.07 3.13 3.14
C ASP A 59 0.67 4.37 3.65
N VAL A 60 1.73 4.16 4.41
CA VAL A 60 2.53 5.24 5.00
C VAL A 60 3.98 4.88 4.85
N ASP A 61 4.76 5.77 4.25
CA ASP A 61 6.21 5.65 4.26
C ASP A 61 6.82 6.82 5.04
N THR A 62 7.93 6.52 5.70
CA THR A 62 8.69 7.44 6.53
C THR A 62 10.15 7.02 6.60
N GLY A 63 11.04 8.01 6.60
CA GLY A 63 12.47 7.80 6.87
C GLY A 63 12.81 7.48 8.34
N GLY A 64 11.85 7.67 9.27
CA GLY A 64 11.92 7.29 10.68
C GLY A 64 11.06 6.05 11.02
N GLY A 65 10.94 5.72 12.30
CA GLY A 65 10.07 4.62 12.77
C GLY A 65 8.61 5.04 12.98
N TYR A 66 7.75 4.06 13.25
CA TYR A 66 6.29 4.25 13.45
C TYR A 66 5.85 4.31 14.92
N GLU A 67 6.78 4.05 15.86
CA GLU A 67 6.46 3.95 17.28
C GLU A 67 6.01 5.29 17.87
N VAL A 68 6.68 6.38 17.50
CA VAL A 68 6.33 7.75 17.91
C VAL A 68 6.58 8.68 16.74
N ILE A 69 5.60 9.55 16.44
CA ILE A 69 5.74 10.60 15.43
C ILE A 69 6.66 11.69 16.00
N SER A 70 7.88 11.76 15.47
CA SER A 70 8.87 12.73 15.94
C SER A 70 8.70 14.10 15.26
N PRO A 71 9.00 15.22 15.95
CA PRO A 71 9.00 16.54 15.31
C PRO A 71 9.91 16.57 14.08
N GLY A 72 9.40 17.09 12.96
CA GLY A 72 10.15 17.19 11.69
C GLY A 72 10.31 15.87 10.93
N GLN A 73 9.77 14.76 11.43
CA GLN A 73 9.75 13.51 10.69
C GLN A 73 8.94 13.66 9.40
N SER A 74 9.48 13.14 8.32
CA SER A 74 8.89 13.23 6.99
C SER A 74 8.08 11.99 6.70
N PHE A 75 6.84 12.21 6.27
CA PHE A 75 5.89 11.20 5.90
C PHE A 75 5.37 11.49 4.50
N HIS A 76 5.07 10.43 3.77
CA HIS A 76 4.09 10.51 2.72
C HIS A 76 3.05 9.43 2.90
N ILE A 77 1.80 9.84 2.83
CA ILE A 77 0.64 9.06 3.23
C ILE A 77 -0.23 8.87 2.01
N GLY A 78 -0.47 7.61 1.67
CA GLY A 78 -1.40 7.23 0.62
C GLY A 78 -2.75 6.89 1.20
N VAL A 79 -3.82 7.38 0.59
CA VAL A 79 -5.19 6.95 0.87
C VAL A 79 -5.87 6.64 -0.45
N SER A 80 -6.32 5.39 -0.64
CA SER A 80 -7.10 4.98 -1.80
C SER A 80 -8.45 4.43 -1.37
N ILE A 81 -9.50 4.79 -2.09
CA ILE A 81 -10.88 4.55 -1.68
C ILE A 81 -11.62 3.87 -2.82
N PHE A 82 -12.24 2.74 -2.51
CA PHE A 82 -13.19 2.07 -3.38
C PHE A 82 -14.57 2.06 -2.73
N ASP A 83 -15.56 2.66 -3.40
CA ASP A 83 -16.96 2.63 -2.97
C ASP A 83 -17.65 1.39 -3.51
N THR A 84 -18.07 0.49 -2.62
CA THR A 84 -18.78 -0.75 -2.99
C THR A 84 -20.06 -0.52 -3.80
N ARG A 85 -20.68 0.66 -3.70
CA ARG A 85 -21.84 1.05 -4.54
C ARG A 85 -21.51 1.08 -6.03
N ARG A 86 -20.24 1.22 -6.40
CA ARG A 86 -19.81 1.14 -7.80
C ARG A 86 -20.08 -0.24 -8.41
N LEU A 87 -20.19 -1.28 -7.60
CA LEU A 87 -20.47 -2.65 -8.05
C LEU A 87 -21.93 -2.88 -8.44
N THR A 88 -22.85 -2.00 -8.03
CA THR A 88 -24.29 -2.15 -8.33
C THR A 88 -24.74 -1.31 -9.51
N THR A 89 -23.86 -0.45 -10.03
CA THR A 89 -24.11 0.40 -11.18
C THR A 89 -23.27 -0.04 -12.36
N GLN A 90 -23.79 0.07 -13.58
CA GLN A 90 -23.01 -0.21 -14.78
C GLN A 90 -21.78 0.71 -14.84
N LEU A 91 -20.60 0.11 -14.69
CA LEU A 91 -19.33 0.81 -14.63
C LEU A 91 -18.92 1.22 -16.05
N ARG A 92 -18.93 2.52 -16.35
CA ARG A 92 -18.50 3.03 -17.67
C ARG A 92 -16.99 3.05 -17.82
N ASP A 93 -16.29 3.32 -16.72
CA ASP A 93 -14.84 3.39 -16.65
C ASP A 93 -14.36 2.68 -15.38
N PRO A 94 -13.83 1.45 -15.50
CA PRO A 94 -13.27 0.72 -14.37
C PRO A 94 -12.05 1.40 -13.73
N GLY A 95 -11.29 2.21 -14.48
CA GLY A 95 -10.11 2.92 -13.96
C GLY A 95 -10.47 4.00 -12.94
N ALA A 96 -11.67 4.58 -13.07
CA ALA A 96 -12.19 5.60 -12.16
C ALA A 96 -12.88 5.03 -10.91
N ALA A 97 -12.90 3.70 -10.73
CA ALA A 97 -13.60 3.08 -9.61
C ALA A 97 -12.86 3.26 -8.26
N ILE A 98 -11.53 3.42 -8.30
CA ILE A 98 -10.68 3.67 -7.14
C ILE A 98 -10.20 5.13 -7.21
N THR A 99 -10.53 5.92 -6.20
CA THR A 99 -10.00 7.29 -6.04
C THR A 99 -8.81 7.25 -5.11
N SER A 100 -7.71 7.89 -5.49
CA SER A 100 -6.47 7.89 -4.70
C SER A 100 -6.00 9.29 -4.37
N HIS A 101 -5.40 9.41 -3.20
CA HIS A 101 -4.83 10.63 -2.65
C HIS A 101 -3.42 10.35 -2.14
N GLN A 102 -2.53 11.31 -2.35
CA GLN A 102 -1.18 11.30 -1.83
C GLN A 102 -0.97 12.57 -1.02
N PHE A 103 -0.50 12.42 0.22
CA PHE A 103 -0.20 13.53 1.11
C PHE A 103 1.27 13.54 1.47
N ILE A 104 1.86 14.73 1.61
CA ILE A 104 3.20 14.93 2.17
C ILE A 104 3.17 16.00 3.25
N ASN A 105 3.97 15.85 4.31
CA ASN A 105 4.03 16.84 5.39
C ASN A 105 5.28 17.75 5.33
N THR A 106 6.29 17.39 4.56
CA THR A 106 7.55 18.17 4.44
C THR A 106 8.04 18.25 2.99
N ASP A 107 9.00 19.14 2.74
CA ASP A 107 9.73 19.28 1.48
C ASP A 107 11.00 18.41 1.41
N SER A 108 11.05 17.34 2.21
CA SER A 108 12.19 16.44 2.23
C SER A 108 12.40 15.77 0.87
N ARG A 109 13.62 15.29 0.61
CA ARG A 109 13.94 14.59 -0.65
C ARG A 109 13.02 13.36 -0.88
N PRO A 110 12.73 12.50 0.10
CA PRO A 110 11.76 11.42 -0.06
C PRO A 110 10.36 11.92 -0.43
N CYS A 111 9.83 12.93 0.27
CA CYS A 111 8.51 13.49 -0.03
C CYS A 111 8.43 14.10 -1.44
N LYS A 112 9.47 14.84 -1.88
CA LYS A 112 9.54 15.40 -3.23
C LYS A 112 9.59 14.32 -4.31
N TRP A 113 10.28 13.22 -4.05
CA TRP A 113 10.30 12.09 -4.97
C TRP A 113 8.93 11.40 -5.03
N ALA A 114 8.33 11.13 -3.87
CA ALA A 114 7.00 10.51 -3.80
C ALA A 114 5.94 11.38 -4.48
N ALA A 115 6.01 12.70 -4.32
CA ALA A 115 5.10 13.64 -4.96
C ALA A 115 5.17 13.61 -6.50
N LYS A 116 6.37 13.44 -7.05
CA LYS A 116 6.60 13.33 -8.51
C LYS A 116 6.27 11.94 -9.07
N SER A 117 6.23 10.94 -8.20
CA SER A 117 6.10 9.53 -8.59
C SER A 117 4.67 9.02 -8.44
N PHE A 118 3.80 9.79 -7.80
CA PHE A 118 2.38 9.48 -7.65
C PHE A 118 1.69 9.45 -9.03
N LEU A 119 0.97 8.37 -9.31
CA LEU A 119 0.41 8.08 -10.63
C LEU A 119 -1.07 8.46 -10.77
N PHE A 120 -1.75 8.69 -9.65
CA PHE A 120 -3.21 8.73 -9.59
C PHE A 120 -3.77 10.12 -9.27
N GLY A 121 -3.01 11.16 -9.58
CA GLY A 121 -3.41 12.56 -9.41
C GLY A 121 -2.29 13.43 -8.88
N ASP A 122 -2.67 14.49 -8.18
CA ASP A 122 -1.74 15.43 -7.55
C ASP A 122 -1.45 15.05 -6.10
N THR A 123 -0.26 15.43 -5.64
CA THR A 123 0.13 15.30 -4.23
C THR A 123 -0.21 16.56 -3.45
N GLU A 124 -0.91 16.39 -2.34
CA GLU A 124 -1.31 17.47 -1.44
C GLU A 124 -0.30 17.63 -0.30
N ARG A 125 0.03 18.87 0.04
CA ARG A 125 0.81 19.15 1.25
C ARG A 125 -0.13 19.33 2.43
N ILE A 126 0.12 18.65 3.54
CA ILE A 126 -0.76 18.68 4.72
C ILE A 126 0.04 18.73 6.01
N ALA A 127 -0.43 19.47 7.01
CA ALA A 127 0.09 19.29 8.37
C ALA A 127 -0.45 17.97 8.95
N LEU A 128 0.39 17.19 9.62
CA LEU A 128 -0.03 15.88 10.16
C LEU A 128 -1.30 15.94 11.03
N PRO A 129 -1.51 16.94 11.91
CA PRO A 129 -2.77 17.05 12.65
C PRO A 129 -4.01 17.23 11.75
N GLU A 130 -3.87 17.93 10.62
CA GLU A 130 -4.96 18.18 9.67
C GLU A 130 -5.34 16.93 8.88
N PHE A 131 -4.44 15.94 8.78
CA PHE A 131 -4.73 14.66 8.12
C PHE A 131 -5.94 13.96 8.73
N THR A 132 -6.14 14.07 10.04
CA THR A 132 -7.31 13.48 10.73
C THR A 132 -8.63 14.05 10.21
N THR A 133 -8.67 15.37 10.01
CA THR A 133 -9.83 16.08 9.46
C THR A 133 -10.02 15.73 7.99
N ARG A 134 -8.92 15.64 7.22
CA ARG A 134 -8.95 15.23 5.82
C ARG A 134 -9.48 13.81 5.66
N PHE A 135 -9.01 12.87 6.47
CA PHE A 135 -9.47 11.48 6.49
C PHE A 135 -10.95 11.40 6.84
N ALA A 136 -11.40 12.12 7.88
CA ALA A 136 -12.81 12.16 8.27
C ALA A 136 -13.71 12.70 7.15
N HIS A 137 -13.23 13.67 6.37
CA HIS A 137 -13.94 14.18 5.19
C HIS A 137 -14.04 13.13 4.08
N LEU A 138 -12.94 12.43 3.80
CA LEU A 138 -12.89 11.37 2.78
C LEU A 138 -13.82 10.19 3.10
N THR A 139 -14.06 9.91 4.39
CA THR A 139 -14.95 8.83 4.83
C THR A 139 -16.32 9.34 5.33
N ALA A 140 -16.66 10.60 5.08
CA ALA A 140 -17.83 11.23 5.69
C ALA A 140 -19.14 10.51 5.33
N GLY A 141 -19.97 10.27 6.34
CA GLY A 141 -21.31 9.71 6.18
C GLY A 141 -21.36 8.23 5.75
N ARG A 142 -20.25 7.51 5.80
CA ARG A 142 -20.15 6.11 5.38
C ARG A 142 -19.35 5.28 6.38
N ALA A 143 -19.78 4.04 6.61
CA ALA A 143 -18.94 3.05 7.26
C ALA A 143 -17.76 2.70 6.34
N TYR A 144 -16.59 2.46 6.92
CA TYR A 144 -15.39 2.11 6.17
C TYR A 144 -14.68 0.89 6.75
N VAL A 145 -14.01 0.17 5.86
CA VAL A 145 -13.10 -0.93 6.16
C VAL A 145 -11.70 -0.44 5.81
N LEU A 146 -10.78 -0.48 6.78
CA LEU A 146 -9.38 -0.15 6.51
C LEU A 146 -8.71 -1.31 5.79
N VAL A 147 -7.88 -1.01 4.81
CA VAL A 147 -7.09 -1.98 4.05
C VAL A 147 -5.63 -1.56 4.14
N ALA A 148 -4.73 -2.49 4.36
CA ALA A 148 -3.29 -2.22 4.23
C ALA A 148 -2.56 -3.49 3.77
N HIS A 149 -1.34 -3.32 3.26
CA HIS A 149 -0.45 -4.42 2.94
C HIS A 149 0.54 -4.67 4.08
N GLY A 150 0.08 -5.40 5.10
CA GLY A 150 0.81 -5.59 6.34
C GLY A 150 0.47 -4.53 7.39
N THR A 151 -0.74 -4.60 7.95
CA THR A 151 -1.41 -3.54 8.74
C THR A 151 -0.70 -3.02 10.00
N ARG A 152 0.39 -3.64 10.46
CA ARG A 152 0.98 -3.36 11.77
C ARG A 152 1.46 -1.91 11.88
N GLU A 153 2.21 -1.45 10.89
CA GLU A 153 2.85 -0.14 10.96
C GLU A 153 1.85 0.98 10.63
N GLU A 154 0.93 0.76 9.69
CA GLU A 154 -0.14 1.71 9.36
C GLU A 154 -1.07 1.91 10.55
N VAL A 155 -1.48 0.84 11.25
CA VAL A 155 -2.35 0.97 12.43
C VAL A 155 -1.64 1.70 13.56
N LYS A 156 -0.34 1.45 13.80
CA LYS A 156 0.43 2.23 14.78
C LYS A 156 0.47 3.71 14.41
N PHE A 157 0.78 4.02 13.15
CA PHE A 157 0.83 5.39 12.67
C PHE A 157 -0.52 6.10 12.85
N LEU A 158 -1.61 5.46 12.42
CA LEU A 158 -2.96 6.03 12.54
C LEU A 158 -3.32 6.23 14.01
N ASN A 159 -3.00 5.28 14.89
CA ASN A 159 -3.26 5.43 16.33
C ASN A 159 -2.45 6.54 16.99
N ASN A 160 -1.23 6.80 16.50
CA ASN A 160 -0.40 7.92 16.95
C ASN A 160 -0.95 9.28 16.48
N LEU A 161 -1.69 9.33 15.37
CA LEU A 161 -2.37 10.54 14.90
C LEU A 161 -3.73 10.75 15.57
N ASP A 162 -4.61 9.74 15.50
CA ASP A 162 -5.91 9.69 16.13
C ASP A 162 -6.32 8.21 16.29
N PRO A 163 -6.35 7.66 17.53
CA PRO A 163 -6.79 6.28 17.78
C PRO A 163 -8.24 6.02 17.33
N GLY A 164 -9.03 7.08 17.13
CA GLY A 164 -10.35 7.04 16.54
C GLY A 164 -10.38 6.50 15.10
N ILE A 165 -9.32 6.66 14.31
CA ILE A 165 -9.33 6.23 12.91
C ILE A 165 -9.39 4.70 12.80
N ALA A 166 -8.50 3.98 13.49
CA ALA A 166 -8.51 2.53 13.45
C ALA A 166 -9.69 1.93 14.22
N SER A 167 -10.03 2.51 15.37
CA SER A 167 -11.11 1.98 16.23
C SER A 167 -12.52 2.16 15.66
N ARG A 168 -12.76 3.18 14.82
CA ARG A 168 -14.05 3.37 14.13
C ARG A 168 -14.19 2.58 12.82
N ALA A 169 -13.11 1.95 12.34
CA ALA A 169 -13.19 1.09 11.17
C ALA A 169 -14.11 -0.10 11.48
N ALA A 170 -15.03 -0.41 10.57
CA ALA A 170 -15.92 -1.56 10.71
C ALA A 170 -15.16 -2.89 10.70
N TYR A 171 -14.03 -2.91 9.99
CA TYR A 171 -13.06 -4.00 9.97
C TYR A 171 -11.71 -3.49 9.47
N ILE A 172 -10.63 -4.25 9.71
CA ILE A 172 -9.29 -3.97 9.19
C ILE A 172 -8.79 -5.19 8.42
N VAL A 173 -8.61 -5.04 7.11
CA VAL A 173 -8.13 -6.09 6.22
C VAL A 173 -6.62 -5.95 6.00
N ASP A 174 -5.89 -7.01 6.33
CA ASP A 174 -4.50 -7.18 5.94
C ASP A 174 -4.41 -8.01 4.67
N THR A 175 -4.04 -7.38 3.55
CA THR A 175 -3.95 -8.06 2.24
C THR A 175 -2.91 -9.18 2.24
N VAL A 176 -1.87 -9.09 3.07
CA VAL A 176 -0.86 -10.13 3.21
C VAL A 176 -1.46 -11.41 3.77
N LYS A 177 -2.36 -11.29 4.75
CA LYS A 177 -3.07 -12.43 5.34
C LYS A 177 -4.20 -12.91 4.44
N ALA A 178 -4.98 -11.99 3.87
CA ALA A 178 -6.10 -12.31 2.98
C ALA A 178 -5.65 -13.12 1.76
N ALA A 179 -4.44 -12.85 1.24
CA ALA A 179 -3.89 -13.56 0.10
C ALA A 179 -3.51 -15.03 0.38
N GLN A 180 -3.23 -15.40 1.64
CA GLN A 180 -2.64 -16.71 1.95
C GLN A 180 -3.54 -17.88 1.57
N TYR A 181 -4.85 -17.77 1.80
CA TYR A 181 -5.79 -18.83 1.46
C TYR A 181 -6.04 -18.94 -0.05
N PRO A 182 -6.42 -17.87 -0.76
CA PRO A 182 -6.80 -17.98 -2.16
C PRO A 182 -5.64 -18.31 -3.10
N LEU A 183 -4.43 -17.94 -2.71
CA LEU A 183 -3.20 -18.24 -3.43
C LEU A 183 -2.44 -19.45 -2.85
N GLN A 184 -3.01 -20.13 -1.84
CA GLN A 184 -2.42 -21.34 -1.27
C GLN A 184 -0.97 -21.16 -0.76
N LEU A 185 -0.69 -19.98 -0.18
CA LEU A 185 0.68 -19.58 0.16
C LEU A 185 1.10 -20.05 1.55
N TYR A 186 2.33 -20.55 1.66
CA TYR A 186 2.99 -20.87 2.94
C TYR A 186 3.79 -19.69 3.51
N TYR A 187 3.94 -18.60 2.75
CA TYR A 187 4.67 -17.39 3.15
C TYR A 187 3.89 -16.14 2.73
N ARG A 188 4.41 -14.98 3.14
CA ARG A 188 3.82 -13.67 2.88
C ARG A 188 4.41 -13.09 1.61
N TYR A 189 3.57 -12.77 0.64
CA TYR A 189 4.00 -12.05 -0.56
C TYR A 189 4.24 -10.58 -0.20
N SER A 190 5.25 -9.97 -0.84
CA SER A 190 5.32 -8.53 -0.95
C SER A 190 4.21 -8.02 -1.87
N ILE A 191 3.94 -6.72 -1.83
CA ILE A 191 2.95 -6.11 -2.71
C ILE A 191 3.33 -6.33 -4.17
N GLU A 192 4.61 -6.13 -4.50
CA GLU A 192 5.18 -6.41 -5.83
C GLU A 192 4.84 -7.81 -6.32
N LYS A 193 5.09 -8.82 -5.48
CA LYS A 193 4.83 -10.21 -5.82
C LYS A 193 3.34 -10.53 -5.96
N LEU A 194 2.48 -9.88 -5.18
CA LEU A 194 1.02 -10.01 -5.37
C LEU A 194 0.58 -9.42 -6.72
N LEU A 195 1.12 -8.26 -7.09
CA LEU A 195 0.79 -7.61 -8.36
C LEU A 195 1.25 -8.45 -9.54
N ASP A 196 2.46 -9.02 -9.48
CA ASP A 196 2.96 -9.98 -10.48
C ASP A 196 2.06 -11.22 -10.59
N GLU A 197 1.71 -11.84 -9.47
CA GLU A 197 0.83 -13.03 -9.41
C GLU A 197 -0.55 -12.76 -10.01
N PHE A 198 -1.08 -11.56 -9.80
CA PHE A 198 -2.34 -11.13 -10.38
C PHE A 198 -2.20 -10.53 -11.77
N ALA A 199 -1.00 -10.43 -12.33
CA ALA A 199 -0.74 -9.76 -13.61
C ALA A 199 -1.28 -8.32 -13.67
N ILE A 200 -1.20 -7.59 -12.55
CA ILE A 200 -1.57 -6.17 -12.46
C ILE A 200 -0.33 -5.33 -12.80
N PRO A 201 -0.34 -4.55 -13.90
CA PRO A 201 0.78 -3.67 -14.22
C PRO A 201 0.96 -2.57 -13.16
N TYR A 202 2.20 -2.34 -12.73
CA TYR A 202 2.53 -1.34 -11.72
C TYR A 202 3.82 -0.58 -12.05
N ALA A 203 3.99 0.58 -11.42
CA ALA A 203 5.22 1.37 -11.43
C ALA A 203 5.27 2.22 -10.17
N ASN A 204 6.45 2.76 -9.86
CA ASN A 204 6.65 3.73 -8.78
C ASN A 204 6.08 3.26 -7.42
N LEU A 205 6.27 1.97 -7.08
CA LEU A 205 6.09 1.50 -5.71
C LEU A 205 7.02 2.28 -4.77
N HIS A 206 6.68 2.32 -3.48
CA HIS A 206 7.26 3.21 -2.46
C HIS A 206 6.78 4.65 -2.52
N ALA A 207 5.86 5.00 -3.44
CA ALA A 207 5.04 6.19 -3.26
C ALA A 207 3.72 5.72 -2.62
N ALA A 208 3.52 6.09 -1.35
CA ALA A 208 2.43 5.52 -0.54
C ALA A 208 1.04 5.56 -1.21
N GLY A 209 0.69 6.64 -1.92
CA GLY A 209 -0.56 6.73 -2.68
C GLY A 209 -0.69 5.66 -3.78
N ASN A 210 0.41 5.31 -4.43
CA ASN A 210 0.45 4.21 -5.39
C ASN A 210 0.32 2.86 -4.68
N ASP A 211 1.05 2.66 -3.59
CA ASP A 211 1.02 1.39 -2.83
C ASP A 211 -0.38 1.12 -2.27
N ALA A 212 -1.05 2.14 -1.72
CA ALA A 212 -2.45 2.05 -1.29
C ALA A 212 -3.40 1.72 -2.45
N HIS A 213 -3.19 2.32 -3.63
CA HIS A 213 -4.03 2.05 -4.81
C HIS A 213 -3.86 0.60 -5.27
N PHE A 214 -2.62 0.16 -5.43
CA PHE A 214 -2.30 -1.20 -5.85
C PHE A 214 -2.69 -2.24 -4.81
N ALA A 215 -2.66 -1.91 -3.51
CA ALA A 215 -3.18 -2.77 -2.46
C ALA A 215 -4.69 -3.01 -2.60
N LEU A 216 -5.49 -2.00 -3.00
CA LEU A 216 -6.91 -2.22 -3.32
C LEU A 216 -7.06 -3.10 -4.55
N LYS A 217 -6.34 -2.83 -5.65
CA LYS A 217 -6.41 -3.67 -6.85
C LYS A 217 -6.08 -5.14 -6.52
N ALA A 218 -5.03 -5.39 -5.75
CA ALA A 218 -4.67 -6.71 -5.27
C ALA A 218 -5.79 -7.31 -4.39
N LEU A 219 -6.40 -6.53 -3.48
CA LEU A 219 -7.52 -7.00 -2.66
C LEU A 219 -8.72 -7.46 -3.50
N LEU A 220 -9.07 -6.73 -4.55
CA LEU A 220 -10.15 -7.13 -5.45
C LEU A 220 -9.84 -8.47 -6.12
N MET A 221 -8.58 -8.68 -6.56
CA MET A 221 -8.16 -9.96 -7.14
C MET A 221 -8.06 -11.10 -6.13
N ILE A 222 -7.72 -10.82 -4.88
CA ILE A 222 -7.81 -11.80 -3.78
C ILE A 222 -9.26 -12.29 -3.64
N ALA A 223 -10.24 -11.38 -3.68
CA ALA A 223 -11.65 -11.75 -3.61
C ALA A 223 -12.10 -12.57 -4.84
N VAL A 224 -11.66 -12.20 -6.05
CA VAL A 224 -11.92 -12.97 -7.28
C VAL A 224 -11.36 -14.39 -7.18
N ARG A 225 -10.11 -14.56 -6.72
CA ARG A 225 -9.52 -15.89 -6.52
C ARG A 225 -10.28 -16.68 -5.48
N ASP A 226 -10.56 -16.09 -4.32
CA ASP A 226 -11.27 -16.75 -3.22
C ASP A 226 -12.67 -17.22 -3.64
N GLY A 227 -13.38 -16.40 -4.41
CA GLY A 227 -14.68 -16.72 -4.97
C GLY A 227 -14.65 -17.91 -5.92
N ARG A 228 -13.68 -17.91 -6.85
CA ARG A 228 -13.51 -18.97 -7.86
C ARG A 228 -12.96 -20.29 -7.33
N MET A 229 -12.61 -20.38 -6.05
CA MET A 229 -12.25 -21.66 -5.43
C MET A 229 -13.44 -22.60 -5.24
N ALA A 230 -14.68 -22.09 -5.29
CA ALA A 230 -15.87 -22.93 -5.19
C ALA A 230 -16.21 -23.58 -6.55
N PRO A 231 -16.54 -24.89 -6.57
CA PRO A 231 -16.83 -25.60 -7.82
C PRO A 231 -18.12 -25.13 -8.53
N GLU A 232 -19.05 -24.51 -7.80
CA GLU A 232 -20.30 -23.97 -8.34
C GLU A 232 -20.41 -22.47 -8.01
N THR A 233 -20.03 -21.61 -8.95
CA THR A 233 -20.18 -20.16 -8.79
C THR A 233 -21.51 -19.72 -9.41
N ALA A 234 -22.42 -19.18 -8.59
CA ALA A 234 -23.69 -18.61 -9.07
C ALA A 234 -23.44 -17.49 -10.11
N ALA A 235 -24.33 -17.35 -11.11
CA ALA A 235 -24.17 -16.37 -12.18
C ALA A 235 -24.00 -14.91 -11.69
N ALA A 236 -24.67 -14.54 -10.60
CA ALA A 236 -24.51 -13.23 -9.98
C ALA A 236 -23.09 -13.00 -9.40
N ASN A 237 -22.46 -14.04 -8.85
CA ASN A 237 -21.09 -13.98 -8.36
C ASN A 237 -20.10 -13.87 -9.53
N GLU A 238 -20.38 -14.50 -10.67
CA GLU A 238 -19.54 -14.35 -11.87
C GLU A 238 -19.53 -12.92 -12.41
N GLU A 239 -20.68 -12.22 -12.42
CA GLU A 239 -20.73 -10.82 -12.84
C GLU A 239 -19.97 -9.91 -11.87
N LEU A 240 -20.11 -10.16 -10.55
CA LEU A 240 -19.29 -9.49 -9.54
C LEU A 240 -17.80 -9.71 -9.80
N PHE A 241 -17.36 -10.96 -10.01
CA PHE A 241 -15.95 -11.27 -10.24
C PHE A 241 -15.42 -10.67 -11.54
N ARG A 242 -16.20 -10.65 -12.62
CA ARG A 242 -15.85 -9.92 -13.85
C ARG A 242 -15.67 -8.43 -13.59
N THR A 243 -16.55 -7.82 -12.80
CA THR A 243 -16.47 -6.40 -12.46
C THR A 243 -15.24 -6.08 -11.63
N LEU A 244 -14.96 -6.90 -10.60
CA LEU A 244 -13.78 -6.75 -9.74
C LEU A 244 -12.48 -6.92 -10.53
N ASP A 245 -12.42 -7.93 -11.40
CA ASP A 245 -11.30 -8.19 -12.31
C ASP A 245 -11.07 -7.01 -13.27
N ALA A 246 -12.13 -6.49 -13.88
CA ALA A 246 -12.05 -5.32 -14.77
C ALA A 246 -11.53 -4.06 -14.05
N ILE A 247 -11.90 -3.84 -12.78
CA ILE A 247 -11.39 -2.72 -11.97
C ILE A 247 -9.90 -2.92 -11.65
N ALA A 248 -9.52 -4.12 -11.19
CA ALA A 248 -8.14 -4.40 -10.82
C ALA A 248 -7.19 -4.25 -12.02
N HIS A 249 -7.61 -4.74 -13.19
CA HIS A 249 -6.83 -4.67 -14.43
C HIS A 249 -7.08 -3.43 -15.27
N ALA A 250 -7.86 -2.47 -14.78
CA ALA A 250 -8.06 -1.21 -15.47
C ALA A 250 -6.70 -0.54 -15.76
N PRO A 251 -6.47 -0.03 -16.99
CA PRO A 251 -5.19 0.56 -17.37
C PRO A 251 -4.74 1.66 -16.40
N VAL A 252 -3.45 1.64 -16.08
CA VAL A 252 -2.78 2.71 -15.32
C VAL A 252 -1.85 3.44 -16.29
N ALA A 253 -1.82 4.77 -16.22
CA ALA A 253 -0.87 5.57 -16.97
C ALA A 253 0.55 5.36 -16.41
N LEU A 254 1.19 4.27 -16.81
CA LEU A 254 2.54 3.95 -16.39
C LEU A 254 3.54 4.87 -17.12
N PRO A 255 4.57 5.38 -16.43
CA PRO A 255 5.62 6.13 -17.09
C PRO A 255 6.29 5.25 -18.14
N VAL A 256 6.37 5.74 -19.38
CA VAL A 256 7.15 5.09 -20.43
C VAL A 256 8.61 5.15 -19.99
N TRP A 257 9.17 4.01 -19.62
CA TRP A 257 10.61 3.88 -19.41
C TRP A 257 11.29 4.00 -20.77
N ILE A 258 11.56 5.24 -21.20
CA ILE A 258 12.54 5.45 -22.26
C ILE A 258 13.85 5.03 -21.61
N GLU A 259 14.37 3.86 -21.98
CA GLU A 259 15.72 3.46 -21.66
C GLU A 259 16.65 4.56 -22.19
N LYS A 260 17.01 5.50 -21.32
CA LYS A 260 18.13 6.39 -21.60
C LYS A 260 19.33 5.46 -21.74
N PRO A 261 20.01 5.42 -22.90
CA PRO A 261 21.22 4.62 -23.04
C PRO A 261 22.15 5.00 -21.89
N ALA A 262 22.61 3.98 -21.16
CA ALA A 262 23.37 4.19 -19.95
C ALA A 262 24.61 5.04 -20.26
N ASP A 263 24.66 6.27 -19.74
CA ASP A 263 25.90 7.01 -19.67
C ASP A 263 26.93 6.13 -18.94
N PRO A 264 28.14 5.93 -19.49
CA PRO A 264 29.15 5.07 -18.88
C PRO A 264 29.54 5.64 -17.52
N LYS A 265 28.93 5.12 -16.45
CA LYS A 265 29.25 5.51 -15.07
C LYS A 265 30.71 5.15 -14.81
N PRO A 266 31.57 6.07 -14.34
CA PRO A 266 32.92 5.74 -13.94
C PRO A 266 32.87 4.67 -12.83
N LYS A 267 33.63 3.58 -13.02
CA LYS A 267 33.70 2.45 -12.09
C LYS A 267 34.10 2.94 -10.69
N LYS A 268 33.14 3.08 -9.78
CA LYS A 268 33.43 3.29 -8.36
C LYS A 268 34.13 2.05 -7.83
N THR A 269 35.42 2.14 -7.57
CA THR A 269 36.20 1.09 -6.90
C THR A 269 35.53 0.76 -5.57
N LYS A 270 35.02 -0.49 -5.45
CA LYS A 270 34.38 -0.97 -4.23
C LYS A 270 35.45 -1.06 -3.13
N LEU A 271 35.57 -0.02 -2.31
CA LEU A 271 36.37 -0.10 -1.08
C LEU A 271 35.81 -1.21 -0.19
N GLY A 272 36.64 -2.22 0.09
CA GLY A 272 36.28 -3.36 0.92
C GLY A 272 35.78 -2.94 2.30
N ILE A 273 34.88 -3.75 2.89
CA ILE A 273 34.17 -3.47 4.16
C ILE A 273 35.14 -3.07 5.29
N LYS A 274 36.35 -3.64 5.32
CA LYS A 274 37.41 -3.28 6.28
C LYS A 274 37.91 -1.84 6.13
N VAL A 275 38.06 -1.33 4.90
CA VAL A 275 38.52 0.04 4.65
C VAL A 275 37.44 1.05 5.03
N LYS A 276 36.16 0.76 4.71
CA LYS A 276 35.02 1.58 5.17
C LYS A 276 34.93 1.67 6.70
N ARG A 277 35.17 0.56 7.42
CA ARG A 277 35.19 0.55 8.89
C ARG A 277 36.36 1.36 9.47
N ARG A 278 37.56 1.27 8.87
CA ARG A 278 38.72 2.09 9.28
C ARG A 278 38.45 3.59 9.06
N LEU A 279 37.91 3.96 7.91
CA LEU A 279 37.58 5.35 7.59
C LEU A 279 36.53 5.93 8.57
N LYS A 280 35.51 5.14 8.91
CA LYS A 280 34.47 5.53 9.87
C LYS A 280 35.00 5.66 11.30
N LYS A 281 35.99 4.84 11.69
CA LYS A 281 36.66 4.96 13.00
C LYS A 281 37.53 6.21 13.07
N ALA A 282 38.37 6.44 12.05
CA ALA A 282 39.21 7.64 11.97
C ALA A 282 38.38 8.94 11.98
N ARG A 283 37.23 8.96 11.29
CA ARG A 283 36.32 10.12 11.27
C ARG A 283 35.64 10.37 12.63
N ARG A 284 35.43 9.33 13.44
CA ARG A 284 34.92 9.44 14.82
C ARG A 284 35.99 9.89 15.80
N GLU A 285 37.24 9.44 15.63
CA GLU A 285 38.38 9.92 16.41
C GLU A 285 38.71 11.39 16.11
N ALA A 286 38.70 11.79 14.84
CA ALA A 286 38.87 13.19 14.46
C ALA A 286 37.80 14.11 15.09
N ARG A 287 36.54 13.66 15.15
CA ARG A 287 35.45 14.37 15.85
C ARG A 287 35.60 14.45 17.37
N ARG A 288 36.36 13.56 17.99
CA ARG A 288 36.65 13.61 19.44
C ARG A 288 37.80 14.56 19.76
N ILE A 289 38.73 14.76 18.82
CA ILE A 289 39.93 15.57 19.03
C ILE A 289 39.66 17.06 18.75
N PHE A 290 38.69 17.40 17.89
CA PHE A 290 38.29 18.79 17.62
C PHE A 290 36.77 18.98 17.79
N PRO A 291 36.29 19.33 19.01
CA PRO A 291 34.86 19.51 19.27
C PRO A 291 34.28 20.79 18.66
N GLU A 292 35.11 21.79 18.32
CA GLU A 292 34.65 23.09 17.84
C GLU A 292 35.48 23.56 16.65
N LEU A 293 34.98 23.30 15.44
CA LEU A 293 35.28 24.13 14.27
C LEU A 293 33.97 24.36 13.50
N PRO A 294 33.69 25.61 13.09
CA PRO A 294 32.45 25.97 12.43
C PRO A 294 32.37 25.37 11.02
N TYR A 295 31.13 25.10 10.63
CA TYR A 295 30.67 24.55 9.36
C TYR A 295 31.36 25.24 8.15
N CYS A 296 32.15 24.48 7.38
CA CYS A 296 32.40 24.83 5.98
C CYS A 296 31.29 24.15 5.17
N GLU A 297 30.50 24.98 4.50
CA GLU A 297 29.47 24.58 3.54
C GLU A 297 30.04 23.55 2.55
N ASP A 298 29.26 22.51 2.26
CA ASP A 298 29.53 21.61 1.15
C ASP A 298 29.54 22.46 -0.13
N LEU A 299 30.74 22.68 -0.68
CA LEU A 299 30.91 23.25 -2.01
C LEU A 299 30.14 22.38 -3.00
N ASN A 300 29.22 23.06 -3.69
CA ASN A 300 28.57 22.61 -4.91
C ASN A 300 29.59 21.94 -5.82
N ASP A 301 29.28 20.71 -6.25
CA ASP A 301 29.95 20.05 -7.37
C ASP A 301 29.34 20.60 -8.67
N ASP A 302 29.47 21.92 -8.85
CA ASP A 302 29.36 22.56 -10.16
C ASP A 302 30.72 22.40 -10.84
N GLY A 303 30.92 21.23 -11.44
CA GLY A 303 32.06 20.93 -12.29
C GLY A 303 31.96 21.64 -13.64
N SER A 304 32.02 22.97 -13.65
CA SER A 304 32.57 23.69 -14.80
C SER A 304 34.07 23.85 -14.57
N PHE A 305 34.89 23.18 -15.36
CA PHE A 305 36.26 23.65 -15.57
C PHE A 305 36.63 23.66 -17.05
N SER A 306 37.30 24.76 -17.37
CA SER A 306 37.67 25.35 -18.64
C SER A 306 38.65 24.53 -19.47
N GLY A 307 38.52 24.68 -20.78
CA GLY A 307 39.60 24.45 -21.75
C GLY A 307 39.83 25.73 -22.54
N MET A 308 41.00 26.33 -22.31
CA MET A 308 41.58 27.43 -23.07
C MET A 308 41.77 27.05 -24.54
N THR A 309 41.37 27.94 -25.44
CA THR A 309 42.20 28.63 -26.46
C THR A 309 41.41 29.81 -27.01
#